data_AF-A0A7S0WE49-F1
#
_entry.id   AF-A0A7S0WE49-F1
#
_cell.length_a   1.000
_cell.length_b   1.000
_cell.length_c   1.000
_cell.angle_alpha   90.00
_cell.angle_beta   90.00
_cell.angle_gamma   90.00
#
_symmetry.space_group_name_H-M   'P 1'
#
loop_
_entity.id
_entity.type
_entity.pdbx_description
1 polymer ?
#
loop_
_entity_poly.entity_id
_entity_poly.type
_entity_poly.pdbx_seq_one_letter_code
_entity_poly.pdbx_strand_id
1 'polypeptide(L)'
;SHIPLGILKLHQLEQLRISGTMITGIPVDLVLLTALKELRIERSERLIWPPSEVVEGGLEAIIPYLREHRELKLMEAIDDETSPFDMLDQEPVTKDSVLAHTDKVQ
;
A
#
# COMPACT_ATOMS: atom_id res chain seq x y z
N SER A 1 -0.17 12.43 1.45
CA SER A 1 -0.21 11.60 2.67
C SER A 1 -1.28 10.54 2.51
N HIS A 2 -1.05 9.30 2.92
CA HIS A 2 -2.05 8.22 2.83
C HIS A 2 -2.60 7.89 4.22
N ILE A 3 -3.78 7.27 4.27
CA ILE A 3 -4.32 6.72 5.53
C ILE A 3 -3.38 5.61 6.00
N PRO A 4 -2.88 5.64 7.25
CA PRO A 4 -1.93 4.65 7.73
C PRO A 4 -2.56 3.26 7.77
N LEU A 5 -1.82 2.26 7.26
CA LEU A 5 -2.25 0.85 7.24
C LEU A 5 -2.49 0.27 8.64
N GLY A 6 -1.99 0.92 9.70
CA GLY A 6 -2.29 0.54 11.08
C GLY A 6 -3.79 0.55 11.42
N ILE A 7 -4.60 1.37 10.72
CA ILE A 7 -6.06 1.39 10.88
C ILE A 7 -6.69 0.02 10.53
N LEU A 8 -6.06 -0.76 9.65
CA LEU A 8 -6.55 -2.06 9.17
C LEU A 8 -6.52 -3.14 10.26
N LYS A 9 -5.76 -2.92 11.33
CA LYS A 9 -5.71 -3.82 12.50
C LYS A 9 -6.95 -3.66 13.39
N LEU A 10 -7.75 -2.61 13.17
CA LEU A 10 -8.94 -2.32 13.97
C LEU A 10 -10.16 -3.07 13.41
N HIS A 11 -10.16 -4.40 13.54
CA HIS A 11 -11.23 -5.25 13.00
C HIS A 11 -12.63 -4.99 13.58
N GLN A 12 -12.72 -4.28 14.72
CA GLN A 12 -13.98 -3.88 15.36
C GLN A 12 -14.34 -2.42 15.08
N LEU A 13 -13.62 -1.74 14.18
CA LEU A 13 -13.90 -0.35 13.86
C LEU A 13 -15.24 -0.26 13.10
N GLU A 14 -16.25 0.32 13.75
CA GLU A 14 -17.57 0.49 13.14
C GLU A 14 -17.73 1.83 12.41
N GLN A 15 -17.01 2.85 12.85
CA GLN A 15 -17.14 4.21 12.31
C GLN A 15 -15.75 4.80 12.09
N LEU A 16 -15.50 5.29 10.88
CA LEU A 16 -14.29 5.99 10.52
C LEU A 16 -14.67 7.35 9.94
N ARG A 17 -14.26 8.42 10.62
CA ARG A 17 -14.46 9.79 10.16
C ARG A 17 -13.13 10.47 9.95
N ILE A 18 -12.91 10.98 8.76
CA ILE A 18 -11.70 11.69 8.37
C ILE A 18 -12.13 13.07 7.91
N SER A 19 -11.74 14.11 8.64
CA SER A 19 -12.10 15.49 8.28
C SER A 19 -10.90 16.41 8.40
N GLY A 20 -10.72 17.30 7.43
CA GLY A 20 -9.67 18.33 7.46
C GLY A 20 -8.25 17.75 7.45
N THR A 21 -8.05 16.63 6.77
CA THR A 21 -6.74 15.99 6.63
C THR A 21 -6.20 16.15 5.21
N MET A 22 -4.87 16.15 5.08
CA MET A 22 -4.19 16.22 3.78
C MET A 22 -4.05 14.83 3.14
N ILE A 23 -5.06 13.97 3.29
CA ILE A 23 -5.03 12.65 2.67
C ILE A 23 -5.21 12.79 1.17
N THR A 24 -4.39 12.07 0.42
CA THR A 24 -4.42 12.03 -1.05
C THR A 24 -5.03 10.74 -1.58
N GLY A 25 -5.08 9.70 -0.75
CA GLY A 25 -5.55 8.38 -1.12
C GLY A 25 -6.17 7.62 0.07
N ILE A 26 -7.26 6.90 -0.19
CA ILE A 26 -7.74 5.82 0.67
C ILE A 26 -7.05 4.52 0.22
N PRO A 27 -6.63 3.61 1.11
CA PRO A 27 -6.11 2.31 0.71
C PRO A 27 -7.24 1.34 0.31
N VAL A 28 -7.02 0.53 -0.73
CA VAL A 28 -7.93 -0.57 -1.13
C VAL A 28 -8.21 -1.55 0.01
N ASP A 29 -7.23 -1.72 0.90
CA ASP A 29 -7.31 -2.63 2.05
C ASP A 29 -8.33 -2.20 3.10
N LEU A 30 -8.91 -1.00 2.98
CA LEU A 30 -10.02 -0.57 3.84
C LEU A 30 -11.22 -1.51 3.73
N VAL A 31 -11.33 -2.27 2.64
CA VAL A 31 -12.30 -3.37 2.46
C VAL A 31 -12.15 -4.50 3.51
N LEU A 32 -10.99 -4.61 4.17
CA LEU A 32 -10.73 -5.61 5.21
C LEU A 32 -11.42 -5.27 6.54
N LEU A 33 -11.87 -4.02 6.72
CA LEU A 33 -12.62 -3.59 7.90
C LEU A 33 -14.08 -4.03 7.81
N THR A 34 -14.33 -5.32 8.00
CA THR A 34 -15.67 -5.92 7.84
C THR A 34 -16.71 -5.43 8.84
N ALA A 35 -16.28 -4.87 9.97
CA ALA A 35 -17.17 -4.27 10.97
C ALA A 35 -17.55 -2.81 10.66
N LEU A 36 -16.95 -2.19 9.63
CA LEU A 36 -17.15 -0.79 9.30
C LEU A 36 -18.57 -0.57 8.74
N LYS A 37 -19.35 0.22 9.47
CA LYS A 37 -20.74 0.59 9.12
C LYS A 37 -20.82 2.02 8.58
N GLU A 38 -19.94 2.90 9.02
CA GLU A 38 -19.92 4.30 8.58
C GLU A 38 -18.50 4.74 8.20
N LEU A 39 -18.36 5.27 6.99
CA LEU A 39 -17.16 5.96 6.53
C LEU A 39 -17.57 7.37 6.08
N ARG A 40 -17.05 8.39 6.76
CA ARG A 40 -17.21 9.78 6.33
C ARG A 40 -15.86 10.40 6.06
N ILE A 41 -15.77 11.04 4.90
CA ILE A 41 -14.59 11.79 4.52
C ILE A 41 -15.08 13.18 4.14
N GLU A 42 -14.67 14.15 4.94
CA GLU A 42 -15.12 15.53 4.82
C GLU A 42 -13.89 16.44 4.66
N ARG A 43 -14.05 17.55 3.94
CA ARG A 43 -12.97 18.55 3.75
C ARG A 43 -11.66 17.90 3.27
N SER A 44 -11.76 16.96 2.34
CA SER A 44 -10.63 16.23 1.76
C SER A 44 -10.28 16.79 0.38
N GLU A 45 -10.01 18.09 0.31
CA GLU A 45 -9.76 18.82 -0.94
C GLU A 45 -8.55 18.30 -1.75
N ARG A 46 -7.66 17.53 -1.10
CA ARG A 46 -6.51 16.87 -1.74
C ARG A 46 -6.73 15.39 -2.04
N LEU A 47 -7.91 14.84 -1.75
CA LEU A 47 -8.19 13.46 -2.06
C LEU A 47 -8.27 13.30 -3.58
N ILE A 48 -7.35 12.53 -4.13
CA ILE A 48 -7.28 12.23 -5.57
C ILE A 48 -7.97 10.89 -5.83
N TRP A 49 -7.92 9.98 -4.86
CA TRP A 49 -8.45 8.63 -5.02
C TRP A 49 -9.02 8.06 -3.71
N PRO A 50 -10.20 7.42 -3.71
CA PRO A 50 -11.16 7.29 -4.81
C PRO A 50 -11.77 8.67 -5.20
N PRO A 51 -12.42 8.76 -6.38
CA PRO A 51 -13.08 9.98 -6.84
C PRO A 51 -14.10 10.51 -5.82
N SER A 52 -14.27 11.82 -5.76
CA SER A 52 -15.21 12.48 -4.85
C SER A 52 -16.63 11.93 -4.97
N GLU A 53 -17.06 11.55 -6.17
CA GLU A 53 -18.40 10.99 -6.43
C GLU A 53 -18.59 9.64 -5.71
N VAL A 54 -17.55 8.82 -5.68
CA VAL A 54 -17.56 7.54 -4.96
C VAL A 54 -17.60 7.80 -3.45
N VAL A 55 -16.85 8.80 -2.99
CA VAL A 55 -16.80 9.17 -1.57
C VAL A 55 -18.12 9.74 -1.07
N GLU A 56 -18.78 10.56 -1.89
CA GLU A 56 -20.12 11.11 -1.61
C GLU A 56 -21.19 10.01 -1.56
N GLY A 57 -21.02 8.93 -2.33
CA GLY A 57 -21.85 7.73 -2.27
C GLY A 57 -21.69 6.92 -0.97
N GLY A 58 -20.77 7.30 -0.08
CA GLY A 58 -20.58 6.69 1.23
C GLY A 58 -20.06 5.25 1.14
N LEU A 59 -20.29 4.49 2.22
CA LEU A 59 -19.72 3.13 2.35
C LEU A 59 -20.21 2.18 1.24
N GLU A 60 -21.46 2.32 0.80
CA GLU A 60 -22.07 1.47 -0.23
C GLU A 60 -21.43 1.63 -1.61
N ALA A 61 -20.90 2.82 -1.93
CA ALA A 61 -20.17 3.06 -3.17
C ALA A 61 -18.66 2.82 -3.02
N ILE A 62 -18.09 3.19 -1.87
CA ILE A 62 -16.65 3.06 -1.61
C ILE A 62 -16.23 1.59 -1.56
N ILE A 63 -16.97 0.72 -0.85
CA ILE A 63 -16.59 -0.69 -0.69
C ILE A 63 -16.48 -1.45 -2.02
N PRO A 64 -17.48 -1.43 -2.92
CA PRO A 64 -17.36 -2.11 -4.20
C PRO A 64 -16.27 -1.48 -5.08
N TYR A 65 -16.14 -0.15 -5.08
CA TYR A 65 -15.09 0.53 -5.83
C TYR A 65 -13.68 0.10 -5.38
N LEU A 66 -13.42 0.09 -4.06
CA LEU A 66 -12.14 -0.36 -3.52
C LEU A 66 -11.89 -1.86 -3.79
N ARG A 67 -12.93 -2.69 -3.77
CA ARG A 67 -12.84 -4.13 -4.05
C ARG A 67 -12.42 -4.39 -5.50
N GLU A 68 -13.07 -3.73 -6.45
CA GLU A 68 -12.75 -3.84 -7.88
C GLU A 68 -11.31 -3.41 -8.16
N HIS A 69 -10.85 -2.30 -7.57
CA HIS A 69 -9.48 -1.81 -7.77
C HIS A 69 -8.42 -2.62 -7.01
N ARG A 70 -8.81 -3.40 -6.00
CA ARG A 70 -7.89 -4.34 -5.33
C ARG A 70 -7.49 -5.48 -6.26
N GLU A 71 -8.43 -5.98 -7.06
CA GLU A 71 -8.19 -7.06 -8.02
C GLU A 71 -7.31 -6.59 -9.17
N LEU A 72 -7.53 -5.37 -9.67
CA LEU A 72 -6.65 -4.75 -10.68
C LEU A 72 -5.22 -4.58 -10.17
N LYS A 73 -5.04 -4.15 -8.91
CA LYS A 73 -3.70 -4.03 -8.30
C LYS A 73 -3.01 -5.38 -8.09
N LEU A 74 -3.77 -6.46 -7.90
CA LEU A 74 -3.24 -7.82 -7.82
C LEU A 74 -2.87 -8.39 -9.19
N MET A 75 -3.47 -7.86 -10.26
CA MET A 75 -3.26 -8.32 -11.63
C MET A 75 -2.08 -7.59 -12.30
N GLU A 76 -1.87 -6.29 -12.03
CA GLU A 76 -0.67 -5.55 -12.43
C GLU A 76 0.63 -6.13 -11.82
N ALA A 77 0.53 -6.81 -10.67
CA ALA A 77 1.67 -7.46 -10.04
C ALA A 77 2.12 -8.78 -10.71
N ILE A 78 1.43 -9.22 -11.77
CA ILE A 78 1.70 -10.49 -12.46
C ILE A 78 2.41 -10.26 -13.81
N ASP A 79 2.42 -9.03 -14.34
CA ASP A 79 3.09 -8.69 -15.61
C ASP A 79 4.50 -8.10 -15.46
N ASP A 80 4.99 -7.92 -14.22
CA ASP A 80 6.39 -7.55 -13.99
C ASP A 80 7.20 -8.83 -13.71
N GLU A 81 8.01 -9.22 -14.70
CA GLU A 81 9.10 -10.21 -14.65
C GLU A 81 10.20 -9.80 -13.64
N THR A 82 9.84 -9.33 -12.45
CA THR A 82 10.69 -9.31 -11.26
C THR A 82 9.90 -9.80 -10.06
N SER A 83 9.63 -11.11 -10.07
CA SER A 83 9.16 -11.84 -8.89
C SER A 83 10.14 -11.65 -7.73
N PRO A 84 9.71 -11.18 -6.54
CA PRO A 84 10.57 -11.06 -5.36
C PRO A 84 11.08 -12.41 -4.82
N PHE A 85 10.58 -13.52 -5.37
CA PHE A 85 10.95 -14.88 -4.99
C PHE A 85 12.25 -15.37 -5.63
N ASP A 86 12.79 -14.68 -6.66
CA ASP A 86 14.10 -15.02 -7.25
C ASP A 86 15.29 -14.58 -6.38
N MET A 87 15.04 -14.02 -5.19
CA MET A 87 16.07 -13.67 -4.20
C MET A 87 16.44 -14.80 -3.23
N LEU A 88 15.85 -15.99 -3.35
CA LEU A 88 16.00 -17.05 -2.33
C LEU A 88 17.05 -18.13 -2.62
N ASP A 89 17.86 -18.00 -3.67
CA ASP A 89 19.00 -18.89 -3.86
C ASP A 89 20.16 -18.14 -4.51
N GLN A 90 21.10 -17.65 -3.69
CA GLN A 90 22.56 -17.80 -3.85
C GLN A 90 23.30 -16.89 -2.84
N GLU A 91 23.64 -17.51 -1.70
CA GLU A 91 24.83 -17.39 -0.82
C GLU A 91 25.59 -16.05 -0.62
N PRO A 92 26.07 -15.77 0.61
CA PRO A 92 26.74 -14.52 0.98
C PRO A 92 28.13 -14.39 0.35
N VAL A 93 28.43 -13.26 -0.29
CA VAL A 93 29.82 -12.86 -0.54
C VAL A 93 30.52 -12.70 0.81
N THR A 94 31.36 -13.68 1.12
CA THR A 94 32.21 -13.73 2.30
C THR A 94 33.22 -12.60 2.25
N LYS A 95 33.37 -11.93 3.40
CA LYS A 95 34.52 -11.09 3.70
C LYS A 95 35.73 -12.01 3.97
N ASP A 96 36.60 -12.17 2.98
CA ASP A 96 38.00 -12.57 3.18
C ASP A 96 38.86 -11.40 2.68
N SER A 97 39.40 -10.57 3.58
CA SER A 97 40.69 -10.75 4.24
C SER A 97 41.89 -10.59 3.29
N VAL A 98 42.41 -9.36 3.27
CA VAL A 98 43.83 -8.94 3.38
C VAL A 98 44.91 -9.94 2.92
N LEU A 99 45.78 -9.51 1.98
CA LEU A 99 47.26 -9.65 1.97
C LEU A 99 47.75 -9.36 0.52
N ALA A 100 48.19 -8.14 0.18
CA ALA A 100 49.53 -7.58 0.37
C ALA A 100 50.63 -8.14 -0.58
N HIS A 101 51.45 -7.20 -1.07
CA HIS A 101 52.84 -7.33 -1.55
C HIS A 101 53.14 -7.56 -3.06
N THR A 102 53.73 -6.49 -3.63
CA THR A 102 55.05 -6.39 -4.32
C THR A 102 55.22 -6.58 -5.83
N ASP A 103 56.07 -5.68 -6.35
CA ASP A 103 56.96 -5.75 -7.54
C ASP A 103 56.30 -5.69 -8.93
N LYS A 104 56.85 -5.03 -9.96
CA LYS A 104 57.92 -4.04 -10.21
C LYS A 104 57.83 -3.75 -11.73
N VAL A 105 58.20 -2.55 -12.14
CA VAL A 105 58.91 -2.19 -13.41
C VAL A 105 58.45 -2.84 -14.72
N GLN A 106 57.97 -1.99 -15.64
CA GLN A 106 58.62 -1.82 -16.94
C GLN A 106 58.53 -0.36 -17.40
#